data_AF-A0A7S1WVF0-F1
#
_entry.id   AF-A0A7S1WVF0-F1
#
_cell.length_a   1.000
_cell.length_b   1.000
_cell.length_c   1.000
_cell.angle_alpha   90.00
_cell.angle_beta   90.00
_cell.angle_gamma   90.00
#
_symmetry.space_group_name_H-M   'P 1'
#
loop_
_entity.id
_entity.type
_entity.pdbx_description
1 polymer ?
#
loop_
_entity_poly.entity_id
_entity_poly.type
_entity_poly.pdbx_seq_one_letter_code
_entity_poly.pdbx_strand_id
1 'polypeptide(L)'
;HFFSASGTVLVRMPLGARVWMLRALLDEDLPPGAKVLAERPGQGCVALADTELLPEKVTFTEFAGQRSFYVEFTRRQQHLFLLATKDFFMRPDIQDRLDELMQSAQGDEARYRIMLSKVLMEEVYPPVLRHFDVPEDSISMWLVRKATMSIGGDLELSALWFETSVLMRNKPQIGMAFHWVLENCRQVGYPPPDFDGWCRSITALLAERRRQEYEQWPVDVWEK
;
A
#
# COMPACT_ATOMS: atom_id res chain seq x y z
N HIS A 1 14.36 18.42 -29.48
CA HIS A 1 13.97 17.07 -29.02
C HIS A 1 12.45 17.01 -29.00
N PHE A 2 11.84 16.32 -29.96
CA PHE A 2 10.39 16.08 -29.95
C PHE A 2 10.16 14.73 -29.26
N PHE A 3 9.66 14.75 -28.02
CA PHE A 3 9.10 13.56 -27.40
C PHE A 3 7.63 13.47 -27.80
N SER A 4 7.33 12.56 -28.74
CA SER A 4 5.97 12.10 -28.98
C SER A 4 5.67 10.97 -28.00
N ALA A 5 5.45 11.31 -26.72
CA ALA A 5 4.79 10.39 -25.80
C ALA A 5 3.28 10.54 -26.03
N SER A 6 2.58 9.45 -26.29
CA SER A 6 1.13 9.39 -26.22
C SER A 6 0.70 9.88 -24.82
N GLY A 7 0.34 11.16 -24.72
CA GLY A 7 0.21 11.94 -23.48
C GLY A 7 -1.05 11.63 -22.67
N THR A 8 -1.45 10.36 -22.63
CA THR A 8 -2.56 9.89 -21.80
C THR A 8 -2.00 9.12 -20.62
N VAL A 9 -2.48 9.49 -19.44
CA VAL A 9 -2.22 8.78 -18.18
C VAL A 9 -3.54 8.25 -17.66
N LEU A 10 -3.53 7.04 -17.13
CA LEU A 10 -4.70 6.46 -16.47
C LEU A 10 -4.62 6.75 -14.96
N VAL A 11 -5.68 7.36 -14.42
CA VAL A 11 -5.78 7.66 -13.00
C VAL A 11 -7.04 7.03 -12.44
N ARG A 12 -6.90 6.14 -11.45
CA ARG A 12 -8.03 5.52 -10.76
C ARG A 12 -8.28 6.17 -9.42
N MET A 13 -9.50 6.69 -9.26
CA MET A 13 -9.94 7.39 -8.05
C MET A 13 -11.32 6.91 -7.60
N PRO A 14 -11.70 7.14 -6.33
CA PRO A 14 -13.06 6.90 -5.86
C PRO A 14 -14.12 7.70 -6.65
N LEU A 15 -15.33 7.15 -6.74
CA LEU A 15 -16.47 7.87 -7.32
C LEU A 15 -16.75 9.16 -6.53
N GLY A 16 -17.00 10.25 -7.26
CA GLY A 16 -17.22 11.57 -6.66
C GLY A 16 -15.94 12.26 -6.19
N ALA A 17 -14.76 11.77 -6.59
CA ALA A 17 -13.50 12.47 -6.36
C ALA A 17 -13.55 13.91 -6.88
N ARG A 18 -12.84 14.79 -6.20
CA ARG A 18 -12.71 16.21 -6.56
C ARG A 18 -11.34 16.49 -7.16
N VAL A 19 -11.23 17.61 -7.86
CA VAL A 19 -9.99 18.03 -8.52
C VAL A 19 -8.81 18.13 -7.54
N TRP A 20 -9.04 18.59 -6.31
CA TRP A 20 -7.96 18.63 -5.29
C TRP A 20 -7.41 17.25 -4.94
N MET A 21 -8.24 16.21 -4.94
CA MET A 21 -7.81 14.84 -4.65
C MET A 21 -6.90 14.33 -5.77
N LEU A 22 -7.24 14.63 -7.03
CA LEU A 22 -6.41 14.28 -8.17
C LEU A 22 -5.05 14.96 -8.10
N ARG A 23 -5.02 16.25 -7.75
CA ARG A 23 -3.77 16.98 -7.52
C ARG A 23 -2.94 16.34 -6.41
N ALA A 24 -3.56 15.96 -5.29
CA ALA A 24 -2.87 15.29 -4.20
C ALA A 24 -2.31 13.91 -4.59
N LEU A 25 -3.00 13.17 -5.48
CA LEU A 25 -2.55 11.89 -5.99
C LEU A 25 -1.35 12.04 -6.95
N LEU A 26 -1.41 13.00 -7.87
CA LEU A 26 -0.34 13.28 -8.83
C LEU A 26 0.87 13.97 -8.18
N ASP A 27 0.62 14.82 -7.19
CA ASP A 27 1.63 15.44 -6.32
C ASP A 27 2.75 16.13 -7.12
N GLU A 28 3.99 15.66 -7.00
CA GLU A 28 5.16 16.18 -7.72
C GLU A 28 5.03 16.13 -9.25
N ASP A 29 4.20 15.23 -9.78
CA ASP A 29 4.00 15.06 -11.21
C ASP A 29 3.05 16.13 -11.80
N LEU A 30 2.34 16.87 -10.96
CA LEU A 30 1.44 17.97 -11.34
C LEU A 30 1.77 19.23 -10.51
N PRO A 31 2.66 20.12 -10.99
CA PRO A 31 3.13 21.25 -10.22
C PRO A 31 1.98 22.20 -9.80
N PRO A 32 2.12 23.00 -8.73
CA PRO A 32 1.03 23.84 -8.22
C PRO A 32 0.41 24.81 -9.24
N GLY A 33 1.19 25.26 -10.22
CA GLY A 33 0.72 26.14 -11.31
C GLY A 33 -0.04 25.42 -12.43
N ALA A 34 0.05 24.09 -12.51
CA ALA A 34 -0.63 23.30 -13.52
C ALA A 34 -2.16 23.40 -13.37
N LYS A 35 -2.85 23.45 -14.51
CA LYS A 35 -4.32 23.50 -14.58
C LYS A 35 -4.86 22.11 -14.90
N VAL A 36 -5.97 21.77 -14.26
CA VAL A 36 -6.81 20.63 -14.63
C VAL A 36 -7.94 21.18 -15.50
N LEU A 37 -7.97 20.80 -16.77
CA LEU A 37 -8.90 21.30 -17.77
C LEU A 37 -9.94 20.22 -18.10
N ALA A 38 -11.16 20.63 -18.40
CA ALA A 38 -12.19 19.74 -18.95
C ALA A 38 -12.96 20.44 -20.08
N GLU A 39 -13.40 19.66 -21.06
CA GLU A 39 -14.30 20.14 -22.10
C GLU A 39 -15.71 20.34 -21.55
N ARG A 40 -16.28 21.52 -21.76
CA ARG A 40 -17.67 21.84 -21.44
C ARG A 40 -18.46 22.21 -22.69
N PRO A 41 -19.68 21.68 -22.87
CA PRO A 41 -20.54 22.05 -23.99
C PRO A 41 -20.72 23.56 -24.10
N GLY A 42 -20.38 24.12 -25.27
CA GLY A 42 -20.51 25.56 -25.55
C GLY A 42 -19.42 26.47 -24.95
N GLN A 43 -18.52 25.95 -24.10
CA GLN A 43 -17.44 26.74 -23.49
C GLN A 43 -16.02 26.29 -23.92
N GLY A 44 -15.91 25.11 -24.53
CA GLY A 44 -14.60 24.53 -24.88
C GLY A 44 -13.87 24.01 -23.64
N CYS A 45 -12.53 24.02 -23.66
CA CYS A 45 -11.71 23.61 -22.52
C CYS A 45 -11.67 24.70 -21.45
N VAL A 46 -12.18 24.40 -20.26
CA VAL A 46 -12.16 25.31 -19.11
C VAL A 46 -11.34 24.71 -17.97
N ALA A 47 -10.69 25.57 -17.19
CA ALA A 47 -10.00 25.14 -15.97
C ALA A 47 -11.01 24.84 -14.86
N LEU A 48 -10.84 23.69 -14.22
CA LEU A 48 -11.63 23.27 -13.08
C LEU A 48 -11.04 23.82 -11.78
N ALA A 49 -11.90 24.25 -10.87
CA ALA A 49 -11.52 24.57 -9.49
C ALA A 49 -11.36 23.30 -8.66
N ASP A 50 -10.51 23.39 -7.64
CA ASP A 50 -10.18 22.28 -6.74
C ASP A 50 -11.41 21.65 -6.05
N THR A 51 -12.45 22.43 -5.82
CA THR A 51 -13.70 21.99 -5.19
C THR A 51 -14.66 21.29 -6.16
N GLU A 52 -14.44 21.34 -7.46
CA GLU A 52 -15.32 20.72 -8.45
C GLU A 52 -15.16 19.20 -8.48
N LEU A 53 -16.23 18.51 -8.87
CA LEU A 53 -16.18 17.07 -9.15
C LEU A 53 -15.29 16.81 -10.35
N LEU A 54 -14.48 15.77 -10.25
CA LEU A 54 -13.60 15.35 -11.32
C LEU A 54 -14.40 14.62 -12.42
N PRO A 55 -14.42 15.12 -13.67
CA PRO A 55 -15.02 14.38 -14.78
C PRO A 55 -14.16 13.19 -15.19
N GLU A 56 -14.72 12.28 -15.99
CA GLU A 56 -14.03 11.06 -16.44
C GLU A 56 -12.74 11.34 -17.22
N LYS A 57 -12.70 12.46 -17.96
CA LYS A 57 -11.55 12.87 -18.76
C LYS A 57 -11.19 14.32 -18.44
N VAL A 58 -9.91 14.54 -18.18
CA VAL A 58 -9.32 15.86 -17.98
C VAL A 58 -8.02 15.98 -18.78
N THR A 59 -7.61 17.21 -19.04
CA THR A 59 -6.30 17.53 -19.62
C THR A 59 -5.50 18.35 -18.62
N PHE A 60 -4.23 18.00 -18.46
CA PHE A 60 -3.31 18.72 -17.59
C PHE A 60 -2.46 19.68 -18.41
N THR A 61 -2.21 20.88 -17.88
CA THR A 61 -1.07 21.69 -18.35
C THR A 61 0.17 21.30 -17.55
N GLU A 62 1.36 21.37 -18.15
CA GLU A 62 2.63 21.22 -17.42
C GLU A 62 2.78 19.90 -16.62
N PHE A 63 2.17 18.82 -17.09
CA PHE A 63 2.34 17.51 -16.47
C PHE A 63 3.79 17.04 -16.62
N ALA A 64 4.45 16.79 -15.49
CA ALA A 64 5.85 16.38 -15.43
C ALA A 64 6.02 14.87 -15.14
N GLY A 65 4.91 14.17 -14.91
CA GLY A 65 4.92 12.75 -14.61
C GLY A 65 5.38 11.89 -15.78
N GLN A 66 6.13 10.83 -15.45
CA GLN A 66 6.60 9.83 -16.41
C GLN A 66 5.78 8.52 -16.34
N ARG A 67 4.84 8.43 -15.39
CA ARG A 67 4.10 7.21 -15.11
C ARG A 67 2.84 7.17 -15.97
N SER A 68 2.51 5.98 -16.45
CA SER A 68 1.29 5.72 -17.22
C SER A 68 0.07 5.47 -16.33
N PHE A 69 0.27 5.16 -15.04
CA PHE A 69 -0.79 4.74 -14.14
C PHE A 69 -0.64 5.31 -12.72
N TYR A 70 -1.74 5.82 -12.18
CA TYR A 70 -1.88 6.33 -10.83
C TYR A 70 -3.13 5.73 -10.19
N VAL A 71 -3.08 5.43 -8.90
CA VAL A 71 -4.24 4.91 -8.18
C VAL A 71 -4.19 5.31 -6.72
N GLU A 72 -5.37 5.63 -6.19
CA GLU A 72 -5.65 5.66 -4.76
C GLU A 72 -6.61 4.51 -4.43
N PHE A 73 -6.25 3.68 -3.43
CA PHE A 73 -7.15 2.61 -3.00
C PHE A 73 -8.23 3.16 -2.08
N THR A 74 -9.46 2.68 -2.29
CA THR A 74 -10.54 2.86 -1.32
C THR A 74 -10.20 2.18 0.02
N ARG A 75 -10.86 2.59 1.12
CA ARG A 75 -10.69 1.94 2.43
C ARG A 75 -10.83 0.41 2.35
N ARG A 76 -11.82 -0.09 1.62
CA ARG A 76 -12.04 -1.53 1.42
C ARG A 76 -10.86 -2.20 0.70
N GLN A 77 -10.33 -1.57 -0.36
CA GLN A 77 -9.18 -2.10 -1.09
C GLN A 77 -7.91 -2.09 -0.21
N GLN A 78 -7.70 -1.04 0.60
CA GLN A 78 -6.58 -0.99 1.55
C GLN A 78 -6.67 -2.09 2.61
N HIS A 79 -7.87 -2.33 3.14
CA HIS A 79 -8.12 -3.42 4.07
C HIS A 79 -7.78 -4.78 3.44
N LEU A 80 -8.29 -5.06 2.23
CA LEU A 80 -8.01 -6.31 1.52
C LEU A 80 -6.53 -6.46 1.16
N PHE A 81 -5.86 -5.37 0.77
CA PHE A 81 -4.42 -5.34 0.50
C PHE A 81 -3.61 -5.73 1.74
N LEU A 82 -3.93 -5.14 2.89
CA LEU A 82 -3.26 -5.43 4.16
C LEU A 82 -3.54 -6.85 4.64
N LEU A 83 -4.78 -7.35 4.51
CA LEU A 83 -5.13 -8.73 4.86
C LEU A 83 -4.34 -9.73 4.00
N ALA A 84 -4.31 -9.55 2.69
CA ALA A 84 -3.57 -10.46 1.81
C ALA A 84 -2.06 -10.42 2.10
N THR A 85 -1.52 -9.25 2.42
CA THR A 85 -0.12 -9.09 2.85
C THR A 85 0.12 -9.80 4.19
N LYS A 86 -0.78 -9.63 5.16
CA LYS A 86 -0.72 -10.29 6.47
C LYS A 86 -0.75 -11.81 6.30
N ASP A 87 -1.68 -12.33 5.51
CA ASP A 87 -1.84 -13.76 5.26
C ASP A 87 -0.59 -14.38 4.63
N PHE A 88 0.07 -13.67 3.71
CA PHE A 88 1.36 -14.10 3.15
C PHE A 88 2.42 -14.26 4.25
N PHE A 89 2.61 -13.24 5.10
CA PHE A 89 3.61 -13.28 6.15
C PHE A 89 3.23 -14.16 7.35
N MET A 90 1.97 -14.58 7.49
CA MET A 90 1.59 -15.54 8.52
C MET A 90 2.02 -16.97 8.20
N ARG A 91 2.41 -17.27 6.95
CA ARG A 91 2.84 -18.62 6.55
C ARG A 91 4.17 -19.01 7.22
N PRO A 92 4.30 -20.23 7.78
CA PRO A 92 5.54 -20.69 8.42
C PRO A 92 6.78 -20.63 7.52
N ASP A 93 6.66 -21.10 6.28
CA ASP A 93 7.77 -21.12 5.32
C ASP A 93 8.29 -19.71 5.01
N ILE A 94 7.38 -18.73 4.94
CA ILE A 94 7.75 -17.32 4.77
C ILE A 94 8.43 -16.77 6.02
N GLN A 95 7.97 -17.14 7.22
CA GLN A 95 8.62 -16.73 8.46
C GLN A 95 10.03 -17.31 8.60
N ASP A 96 10.26 -18.57 8.23
CA ASP A 96 11.60 -19.17 8.24
C ASP A 96 12.52 -18.46 7.23
N ARG A 97 12.00 -18.07 6.06
CA ARG A 97 12.74 -17.22 5.13
C ARG A 97 13.06 -15.84 5.70
N LEU A 98 12.17 -15.24 6.50
CA LEU A 98 12.49 -13.99 7.20
C LEU A 98 13.62 -14.18 8.22
N ASP A 99 13.71 -15.34 8.89
CA ASP A 99 14.84 -15.68 9.75
C ASP A 99 16.16 -15.71 8.96
N GLU A 100 16.17 -16.35 7.79
CA GLU A 100 17.34 -16.38 6.89
C GLU A 100 17.74 -14.98 6.40
N LEU A 101 16.76 -14.13 6.04
CA LEU A 101 17.02 -12.75 5.66
C LEU A 101 17.62 -11.93 6.81
N MET A 102 17.11 -12.10 8.04
CA MET A 102 17.65 -11.42 9.22
C MET A 102 19.09 -11.87 9.53
N GLN A 103 19.36 -13.18 9.45
CA GLN A 103 20.71 -13.73 9.62
C GLN A 103 21.66 -13.20 8.53
N SER A 104 21.21 -13.19 7.27
CA SER A 104 21.98 -12.68 6.12
C SER A 104 22.26 -11.18 6.22
N ALA A 105 21.38 -10.43 6.89
CA ALA A 105 21.57 -9.00 7.16
C ALA A 105 22.60 -8.73 8.26
N GLN A 106 22.95 -9.72 9.10
CA GLN A 106 23.92 -9.59 10.19
C GLN A 106 23.58 -8.41 11.15
N GLY A 107 22.29 -8.16 11.37
CA GLY A 107 21.81 -7.04 12.19
C GLY A 107 21.73 -5.69 11.48
N ASP A 108 22.16 -5.57 10.22
CA ASP A 108 22.00 -4.35 9.42
C ASP A 108 20.54 -4.19 8.96
N GLU A 109 19.83 -3.28 9.61
CA GLU A 109 18.42 -3.00 9.34
C GLU A 109 18.18 -2.44 7.93
N ALA A 110 19.11 -1.67 7.37
CA ALA A 110 18.97 -1.12 6.03
C ALA A 110 19.08 -2.24 4.99
N ARG A 111 20.06 -3.14 5.17
CA ARG A 111 20.23 -4.33 4.33
C ARG A 111 19.02 -5.26 4.41
N TYR A 112 18.51 -5.52 5.61
CA TYR A 112 17.27 -6.30 5.80
C TYR A 112 16.09 -5.70 5.02
N ARG A 113 15.90 -4.37 5.12
CA ARG A 113 14.82 -3.67 4.41
C ARG A 113 14.92 -3.76 2.90
N ILE A 114 16.13 -3.72 2.34
CA ILE A 114 16.33 -3.90 0.89
C ILE A 114 15.89 -5.31 0.48
N MET A 115 16.31 -6.34 1.23
CA MET A 115 15.92 -7.73 0.94
C MET A 115 14.41 -7.96 1.12
N LEU A 116 13.81 -7.41 2.18
CA LEU A 116 12.37 -7.48 2.39
C LEU A 116 11.61 -6.76 1.27
N SER A 117 12.08 -5.59 0.82
CA SER A 117 11.47 -4.87 -0.31
C SER A 117 11.48 -5.70 -1.59
N LYS A 118 12.53 -6.51 -1.81
CA LYS A 118 12.59 -7.46 -2.92
C LYS A 118 11.50 -8.53 -2.81
N VAL A 119 11.34 -9.17 -1.64
CA VAL A 119 10.26 -10.15 -1.40
C VAL A 119 8.88 -9.53 -1.64
N LEU A 120 8.66 -8.32 -1.11
CA LEU A 120 7.40 -7.60 -1.30
C LEU A 120 7.11 -7.33 -2.78
N MET A 121 8.09 -6.84 -3.54
CA MET A 121 7.92 -6.50 -4.95
C MET A 121 7.83 -7.71 -5.88
N GLU A 122 8.47 -8.82 -5.56
CA GLU A 122 8.51 -10.00 -6.42
C GLU A 122 7.37 -10.98 -6.13
N GLU A 123 6.93 -11.09 -4.87
CA GLU A 123 6.06 -12.19 -4.44
C GLU A 123 4.74 -11.74 -3.81
N VAL A 124 4.73 -10.60 -3.12
CA VAL A 124 3.55 -10.16 -2.36
C VAL A 124 2.68 -9.23 -3.18
N TYR A 125 3.26 -8.13 -3.67
CA TYR A 125 2.50 -7.08 -4.32
C TYR A 125 1.94 -7.48 -5.69
N PRO A 126 2.66 -8.18 -6.58
CA PRO A 126 2.10 -8.55 -7.88
C PRO A 126 0.77 -9.30 -7.83
N PRO A 127 0.62 -10.43 -7.10
CA PRO A 127 -0.66 -11.13 -7.05
C PRO A 127 -1.77 -10.31 -6.38
N VAL A 128 -1.46 -9.54 -5.33
CA VAL A 128 -2.44 -8.71 -4.62
C VAL A 128 -2.91 -7.54 -5.49
N LEU A 129 -2.01 -6.84 -6.16
CA LEU A 129 -2.34 -5.69 -7.01
C LEU A 129 -3.09 -6.11 -8.28
N ARG A 130 -2.82 -7.32 -8.80
CA ARG A 130 -3.58 -7.91 -9.91
C ARG A 130 -5.06 -8.12 -9.56
N HIS A 131 -5.40 -8.45 -8.30
CA HIS A 131 -6.80 -8.54 -7.84
C HIS A 131 -7.52 -7.18 -7.86
N PHE A 132 -6.77 -6.09 -7.91
CA PHE A 132 -7.28 -4.75 -8.05
C PHE A 132 -7.04 -4.20 -9.45
N ASP A 133 -6.90 -5.02 -10.49
CA ASP A 133 -6.73 -4.59 -11.89
C ASP A 133 -5.62 -3.53 -12.09
N VAL A 134 -4.55 -3.60 -11.29
CA VAL A 134 -3.38 -2.73 -11.47
C VAL A 134 -2.52 -3.32 -12.60
N PRO A 135 -2.14 -2.53 -13.62
CA PRO A 135 -1.26 -3.01 -14.69
C PRO A 135 0.08 -3.50 -14.15
N GLU A 136 0.53 -4.68 -14.56
CA GLU A 136 1.73 -5.33 -14.04
C GLU A 136 3.01 -4.52 -14.29
N ASP A 137 3.08 -3.84 -15.43
CA ASP A 137 4.16 -2.94 -15.83
C ASP A 137 4.21 -1.63 -15.02
N SER A 138 3.12 -1.29 -14.31
CA SER A 138 3.06 -0.11 -13.44
C SER A 138 3.48 -0.38 -11.99
N ILE A 139 3.61 -1.65 -11.61
CA ILE A 139 3.86 -2.05 -10.22
C ILE A 139 5.25 -1.58 -9.78
N SER A 140 5.25 -0.69 -8.79
CA SER A 140 6.47 -0.13 -8.20
C SER A 140 6.24 0.16 -6.72
N MET A 141 7.32 0.24 -5.96
CA MET A 141 7.25 0.66 -4.55
C MET A 141 6.58 2.03 -4.39
N TRP A 142 6.79 2.93 -5.35
CA TRP A 142 6.14 4.24 -5.38
C TRP A 142 4.62 4.11 -5.53
N LEU A 143 4.15 3.28 -6.48
CA LEU A 143 2.73 3.08 -6.71
C LEU A 143 2.05 2.49 -5.47
N VAL A 144 2.66 1.47 -4.86
CA VAL A 144 2.15 0.84 -3.64
C VAL A 144 2.03 1.87 -2.51
N ARG A 145 3.07 2.67 -2.29
CA ARG A 145 3.06 3.73 -1.28
C ARG A 145 1.95 4.75 -1.53
N LYS A 146 1.77 5.20 -2.77
CA LYS A 146 0.71 6.17 -3.13
C LYS A 146 -0.68 5.57 -2.97
N ALA A 147 -0.89 4.34 -3.45
CA ALA A 147 -2.16 3.63 -3.33
C ALA A 147 -2.61 3.42 -1.86
N THR A 148 -1.66 3.29 -0.95
CA THR A 148 -1.88 2.95 0.46
C THR A 148 -1.67 4.13 1.43
N MET A 149 -1.50 5.35 0.92
CA MET A 149 -1.08 6.51 1.72
C MET A 149 -2.06 6.86 2.84
N SER A 150 -3.35 6.56 2.71
CA SER A 150 -4.38 6.89 3.71
C SER A 150 -4.56 5.84 4.82
N ILE A 151 -3.78 4.74 4.82
CA ILE A 151 -3.89 3.68 5.85
C ILE A 151 -3.74 4.23 7.27
N GLY A 152 -2.84 5.22 7.48
CA GLY A 152 -2.60 5.80 8.80
C GLY A 152 -3.78 6.60 9.38
N GLY A 153 -4.71 7.07 8.54
CA GLY A 153 -5.83 7.92 8.96
C GLY A 153 -7.06 7.17 9.48
N ASP A 154 -7.00 5.84 9.58
CA ASP A 154 -8.10 5.00 10.05
C ASP A 154 -7.61 4.02 11.12
N LEU A 155 -8.33 3.93 12.25
CA LEU A 155 -7.92 3.11 13.39
C LEU A 155 -7.78 1.63 13.04
N GLU A 156 -8.73 1.09 12.28
CA GLU A 156 -8.76 -0.32 11.90
C GLU A 156 -7.64 -0.63 10.89
N LEU A 157 -7.46 0.22 9.88
CA LEU A 157 -6.39 0.05 8.90
C LEU A 157 -4.99 0.22 9.51
N SER A 158 -4.80 1.20 10.40
CA SER A 158 -3.53 1.41 11.10
C SER A 158 -3.20 0.26 12.05
N ALA A 159 -4.20 -0.30 12.75
CA ALA A 159 -4.05 -1.51 13.56
C ALA A 159 -3.60 -2.71 12.71
N LEU A 160 -4.27 -2.94 11.58
CA LEU A 160 -3.92 -4.03 10.68
C LEU A 160 -2.53 -3.83 10.05
N TRP A 161 -2.16 -2.59 9.71
CA TRP A 161 -0.81 -2.27 9.22
C TRP A 161 0.27 -2.51 10.27
N PHE A 162 -0.01 -2.20 11.55
CA PHE A 162 0.88 -2.52 12.66
C PHE A 162 1.10 -4.03 12.76
N GLU A 163 0.03 -4.83 12.75
CA GLU A 163 0.13 -6.29 12.81
C GLU A 163 0.93 -6.86 11.64
N THR A 164 0.64 -6.43 10.42
CA THR A 164 1.41 -6.85 9.24
C THR A 164 2.88 -6.44 9.35
N SER A 165 3.18 -5.26 9.90
CA SER A 165 4.56 -4.80 10.10
C SER A 165 5.33 -5.62 11.14
N VAL A 166 4.65 -6.09 12.18
CA VAL A 166 5.21 -7.01 13.18
C VAL A 166 5.53 -8.36 12.54
N LEU A 167 4.62 -8.92 11.75
CA LEU A 167 4.86 -10.17 11.01
C LEU A 167 6.03 -10.05 10.03
N MET A 168 6.17 -8.90 9.36
CA MET A 168 7.30 -8.58 8.48
C MET A 168 8.59 -8.27 9.23
N ARG A 169 8.57 -8.15 10.57
CA ARG A 169 9.72 -7.77 11.42
C ARG A 169 10.38 -6.45 10.96
N ASN A 170 9.59 -5.54 10.38
CA ASN A 170 10.07 -4.30 9.78
C ASN A 170 10.02 -3.15 10.80
N LYS A 171 11.04 -3.08 11.69
CA LYS A 171 11.03 -2.19 12.87
C LYS A 171 10.65 -0.73 12.57
N PRO A 172 11.18 -0.05 11.52
CA PRO A 172 10.76 1.32 11.23
C PRO A 172 9.27 1.44 10.92
N GLN A 173 8.70 0.47 10.21
CA GLN A 173 7.27 0.43 9.89
C GLN A 173 6.44 0.09 11.13
N ILE A 174 6.91 -0.79 12.02
CA ILE A 174 6.25 -1.10 13.30
C ILE A 174 6.06 0.18 14.13
N GLY A 175 7.12 0.96 14.32
CA GLY A 175 7.06 2.21 15.09
C GLY A 175 6.13 3.24 14.45
N MET A 176 6.20 3.40 13.12
CA MET A 176 5.34 4.34 12.39
C MET A 176 3.87 3.92 12.41
N ALA A 177 3.57 2.63 12.20
CA ALA A 177 2.20 2.12 12.25
C ALA A 177 1.60 2.24 13.66
N PHE A 178 2.37 1.91 14.69
CA PHE A 178 1.92 2.05 16.08
C PHE A 178 1.65 3.51 16.46
N HIS A 179 2.48 4.45 15.99
CA HIS A 179 2.23 5.88 16.17
C HIS A 179 0.84 6.28 15.63
N TRP A 180 0.47 5.81 14.43
CA TRP A 180 -0.85 6.09 13.87
C TRP A 180 -1.99 5.43 14.66
N VAL A 181 -1.78 4.23 15.19
CA VAL A 181 -2.77 3.61 16.10
C VAL A 181 -2.99 4.46 17.35
N LEU A 182 -1.91 4.93 17.99
CA LEU A 182 -2.01 5.80 19.17
C LEU A 182 -2.76 7.10 18.85
N GLU A 183 -2.44 7.72 17.73
CA GLU A 183 -3.10 8.97 17.31
C GLU A 183 -4.59 8.75 17.03
N ASN A 184 -4.95 7.66 16.34
CA ASN A 184 -6.35 7.32 16.07
C ASN A 184 -7.10 6.96 17.36
N CYS A 185 -6.50 6.19 18.29
CA CYS A 185 -7.08 5.91 19.61
C CYS A 185 -7.37 7.20 20.38
N ARG A 186 -6.41 8.15 20.39
CA ARG A 186 -6.55 9.46 21.03
C ARG A 186 -7.72 10.25 20.45
N GLN A 187 -7.87 10.26 19.12
CA GLN A 187 -8.94 10.99 18.44
C GLN A 187 -10.34 10.44 18.77
N VAL A 188 -10.49 9.13 18.95
CA VAL A 188 -11.77 8.50 19.28
C VAL A 188 -12.02 8.31 20.78
N GLY A 189 -11.06 8.68 21.64
CA GLY A 189 -11.17 8.60 23.10
C GLY A 189 -10.92 7.21 23.68
N TYR A 190 -10.23 6.32 22.96
CA TYR A 190 -9.79 5.02 23.51
C TYR A 190 -8.46 5.15 24.25
N PRO A 191 -8.24 4.32 25.29
CA PRO A 191 -6.92 4.24 25.93
C PRO A 191 -5.87 3.73 24.92
N PRO A 192 -4.60 4.14 25.09
CA PRO A 192 -3.53 3.61 24.24
C PRO A 192 -3.38 2.10 24.48
N PRO A 193 -3.23 1.28 23.41
CA PRO A 193 -2.98 -0.14 23.55
C PRO A 193 -1.59 -0.42 24.16
N ASP A 194 -1.47 -1.55 24.87
CA ASP A 194 -0.18 -2.06 25.33
C ASP A 194 0.63 -2.61 24.14
N PHE A 195 1.66 -1.87 23.75
CA PHE A 195 2.55 -2.22 22.64
C PHE A 195 3.16 -3.62 22.78
N ASP A 196 3.73 -3.91 23.94
CA ASP A 196 4.43 -5.18 24.17
C ASP A 196 3.44 -6.32 24.25
N GLY A 197 2.29 -6.10 24.89
CA GLY A 197 1.17 -7.05 24.94
C GLY A 197 0.69 -7.46 23.56
N TRP A 198 0.52 -6.50 22.65
CA TRP A 198 0.06 -6.76 21.29
C TRP A 198 1.12 -7.45 20.43
N CYS A 199 2.39 -7.04 20.53
CA CYS A 199 3.49 -7.75 19.86
C CYS A 199 3.54 -9.23 20.30
N ARG A 200 3.37 -9.50 21.61
CA ARG A 200 3.31 -10.86 22.15
C ARG A 200 2.10 -11.64 21.61
N SER A 201 0.92 -11.04 21.52
CA SER A 201 -0.26 -11.74 21.00
C SER A 201 -0.12 -12.12 19.53
N ILE A 202 0.48 -11.26 18.70
CA ILE A 202 0.76 -11.56 17.29
C ILE A 202 1.76 -12.73 17.18
N THR A 203 2.82 -12.70 18.00
CA THR A 203 3.82 -13.77 18.03
C THR A 203 3.22 -15.10 18.49
N ALA A 204 2.34 -15.06 19.49
CA ALA A 204 1.64 -16.24 19.98
C ALA A 204 0.72 -16.84 18.91
N LEU A 205 0.03 -16.00 18.12
CA LEU A 205 -0.79 -16.43 16.99
C LEU A 205 0.04 -17.12 15.91
N LEU A 206 1.24 -16.59 15.59
CA LEU A 206 2.17 -17.25 14.67
C LEU A 206 2.60 -18.63 15.18
N ALA A 207 2.94 -18.73 16.46
CA ALA A 207 3.34 -20.00 17.07
C ALA A 207 2.21 -21.03 17.04
N GLU A 208 0.96 -20.60 17.28
CA GLU A 208 -0.21 -21.46 17.16
C GLU A 208 -0.43 -21.95 15.73
N ARG A 209 -0.34 -21.07 14.73
CA ARG A 209 -0.50 -21.45 13.33
C ARG A 209 0.56 -22.46 12.87
N ARG A 210 1.82 -22.28 13.30
CA ARG A 210 2.90 -23.25 13.06
C ARG A 210 2.58 -24.63 13.64
N ARG A 211 1.99 -24.69 14.84
CA ARG A 211 1.57 -25.96 15.45
C ARG A 211 0.49 -26.65 14.63
N GLN A 212 -0.54 -25.91 14.21
CA GLN A 212 -1.66 -26.45 13.45
C GLN A 212 -1.23 -27.01 12.08
N GLU A 213 -0.33 -26.33 11.37
CA GLU A 213 0.20 -26.84 10.09
C GLU A 213 1.06 -28.10 10.29
N TYR A 214 1.81 -28.21 11.40
CA TYR A 214 2.56 -29.42 11.73
C TYR A 214 1.64 -30.61 12.05
N GLU A 215 0.53 -30.36 12.76
CA GLU A 215 -0.46 -31.39 13.10
C GLU A 215 -1.30 -31.83 11.88
N GLN A 216 -1.54 -30.93 10.93
CA GLN A 216 -2.31 -31.21 9.71
C GLN A 216 -1.44 -31.73 8.56
N TRP A 217 -0.12 -31.85 8.73
CA TRP A 217 0.76 -32.33 7.66
C TRP A 217 0.60 -33.84 7.47
N PRO A 218 -0.01 -34.30 6.36
CA PRO A 218 -0.05 -35.72 6.07
C PRO A 218 1.36 -36.14 5.66
N VAL A 219 1.97 -37.04 6.43
CA VAL A 219 3.31 -37.59 6.17
C VAL A 219 3.38 -38.33 4.82
N ASP A 220 2.23 -38.63 4.20
CA ASP A 220 2.12 -39.55 3.06
C ASP A 220 1.86 -38.91 1.67
N VAL A 221 2.01 -37.58 1.48
CA VAL A 221 1.60 -36.93 0.21
C VAL A 221 2.75 -36.63 -0.77
N TRP A 222 3.97 -37.10 -0.51
CA TRP A 222 5.10 -36.97 -1.45
C TRP A 222 5.52 -38.27 -2.16
N GLU A 223 4.72 -39.33 -2.08
CA GLU A 223 4.79 -40.45 -3.02
C GLU A 223 3.65 -40.36 -4.05
N LYS A 224 3.83 -39.51 -5.08
CA LYS A 224 3.29 -39.70 -6.44
C LYS A 224 3.83 -38.68 -7.43
#